data_AF-A0A357D1I5-F1
#
_entry.id   AF-A0A357D1I5-F1
#
_cell.length_a   1.000
_cell.length_b   1.000
_cell.length_c   1.000
_cell.angle_alpha   90.00
_cell.angle_beta   90.00
_cell.angle_gamma   90.00
#
_symmetry.space_group_name_H-M   'P 1'
#
loop_
_entity.id
_entity.type
_entity.pdbx_description
1 polymer ?
#
loop_
_entity_poly.entity_id
_entity_poly.type
_entity_poly.pdbx_seq_one_letter_code
_entity_poly.pdbx_strand_id
1 'polypeptide(L)'
;MNLDDKISLLGGNLSKQFNQNKISGIFCNPPYVGLIDYHEQHAYGYELFGFERKDSLEIGSMAKGRNRISVQKYIDDIASVLINCKRFLKPDHNVFIVANDKHNVYPTIAKKAGMQII
;
A
#
# COMPACT_ATOMS: atom_id res chain seq x y z
N MET A 1 -9.81 -5.14 14.01
CA MET A 1 -8.64 -4.66 14.75
C MET A 1 -7.74 -3.91 13.77
N ASN A 2 -7.52 -2.62 14.00
CA ASN A 2 -6.68 -1.76 13.15
C ASN A 2 -5.21 -1.75 13.62
N LEU A 3 -4.36 -0.91 13.03
CA LEU A 3 -2.94 -0.86 13.40
C LEU A 3 -2.71 -0.29 14.82
N ASP A 4 -3.48 0.73 15.23
CA ASP A 4 -3.39 1.30 16.58
C ASP A 4 -3.69 0.21 17.64
N ASP A 5 -4.74 -0.59 17.42
CA ASP A 5 -5.11 -1.71 18.31
C ASP A 5 -3.97 -2.73 18.42
N LYS A 6 -3.39 -3.14 17.27
CA LYS A 6 -2.31 -4.14 17.23
C LYS A 6 -1.05 -3.65 17.94
N ILE A 7 -0.64 -2.40 17.69
CA ILE A 7 0.54 -1.82 18.34
C ILE A 7 0.28 -1.63 19.84
N SER A 8 -0.94 -1.26 20.23
CA SER A 8 -1.32 -1.15 21.64
C SER A 8 -1.19 -2.49 22.37
N LEU A 9 -1.63 -3.59 21.74
CA LEU A 9 -1.52 -4.95 22.31
C LEU A 9 -0.07 -5.44 22.48
N LEU A 10 0.86 -5.00 21.63
CA LEU A 10 2.29 -5.33 21.78
C LEU A 10 2.91 -4.69 23.03
N GLY A 11 2.34 -3.57 23.49
CA GLY A 11 2.85 -2.82 24.64
C GLY A 11 4.30 -2.34 24.47
N GLY A 12 4.98 -2.12 25.61
CA GLY A 12 6.41 -1.80 25.64
C GLY A 12 6.78 -0.44 25.02
N ASN A 13 8.06 -0.30 24.68
CA ASN A 13 8.63 0.95 24.17
C ASN A 13 8.05 1.33 22.79
N LEU A 14 7.84 0.34 21.92
CA LEU A 14 7.28 0.56 20.58
C LEU A 14 5.88 1.20 20.64
N SER A 15 4.99 0.66 21.47
CA SER A 15 3.64 1.18 21.65
C SER A 15 3.65 2.61 22.19
N LYS A 16 4.48 2.89 23.20
CA LYS A 16 4.67 4.25 23.73
C LYS A 16 5.16 5.21 22.66
N GLN A 17 6.20 4.85 21.92
CA GLN A 17 6.75 5.69 20.87
C GLN A 17 5.76 5.94 19.73
N PHE A 18 5.02 4.92 19.29
CA PHE A 18 4.00 5.05 18.25
C PHE A 18 2.86 5.97 18.69
N ASN A 19 2.36 5.83 19.92
CA ASN A 19 1.28 6.66 20.45
C ASN A 19 1.71 8.12 20.63
N GLN A 20 2.97 8.37 20.97
CA GLN A 20 3.51 9.72 21.13
C GLN A 20 3.84 10.41 19.80
N ASN A 21 4.44 9.69 18.85
CA ASN A 21 5.06 10.29 17.67
C ASN A 21 4.33 10.00 16.35
N LYS A 22 3.45 8.99 16.32
CA LYS A 22 2.90 8.39 15.09
C LYS A 22 4.01 7.95 14.12
N ILE A 23 3.64 7.48 12.93
CA ILE A 23 4.61 7.02 11.92
C ILE A 23 5.14 8.22 11.13
N SER A 24 6.47 8.30 11.01
CA SER A 24 7.14 9.40 10.30
C SER A 24 7.06 9.29 8.77
N GLY A 25 6.80 8.10 8.25
CA GLY A 25 6.70 7.90 6.82
C GLY A 25 6.53 6.45 6.40
N ILE A 26 6.40 6.26 5.10
CA ILE A 26 6.28 4.95 4.44
C ILE A 26 7.42 4.83 3.44
N PHE A 27 8.06 3.67 3.40
CA PHE A 27 8.93 3.26 2.31
C PHE A 27 8.39 1.97 1.73
N CYS A 28 8.04 1.95 0.44
CA CYS A 28 7.43 0.78 -0.18
C CYS A 28 7.73 0.64 -1.67
N ASN A 29 7.51 -0.58 -2.16
CA ASN A 29 7.52 -0.93 -3.58
C ASN A 29 6.17 -1.59 -3.91
N PRO A 30 5.14 -0.82 -4.31
CA PRO A 30 3.82 -1.36 -4.59
C PRO A 30 3.83 -2.24 -5.85
N PRO A 31 2.82 -3.11 -6.03
CA PRO A 31 2.67 -3.89 -7.26
C PRO A 31 2.55 -2.95 -8.47
N TYR A 32 3.03 -3.38 -9.64
CA TYR A 32 2.92 -2.62 -10.88
C TYR A 32 1.72 -3.10 -11.69
N VAL A 33 0.96 -2.15 -12.24
CA VAL A 33 -0.32 -2.44 -12.92
C VAL A 33 -0.18 -3.48 -14.04
N GLY A 34 -0.89 -4.58 -13.87
CA GLY A 34 -0.97 -5.70 -14.79
C GLY A 34 0.37 -6.39 -15.03
N LEU A 35 1.38 -6.24 -14.15
CA LEU A 35 2.71 -6.78 -14.40
C LEU A 35 2.77 -8.28 -14.13
N ILE A 36 2.30 -8.69 -12.95
CA ILE A 36 2.30 -10.06 -12.44
C ILE A 36 1.00 -10.28 -11.67
N ASP A 37 0.59 -11.54 -11.53
CA ASP A 37 -0.35 -11.94 -10.48
C ASP A 37 0.49 -12.25 -9.23
N TYR A 38 0.54 -11.30 -8.30
CA TYR A 38 1.47 -11.32 -7.17
C TYR A 38 1.21 -12.51 -6.24
N HIS A 39 -0.06 -12.79 -5.93
CA HIS A 39 -0.40 -13.93 -5.07
C HIS A 39 -0.04 -15.26 -5.72
N GLU A 40 -0.23 -15.41 -7.03
CA GLU A 40 0.16 -16.64 -7.74
C GLU A 40 1.68 -16.82 -7.75
N GLN A 41 2.44 -15.75 -8.02
CA GLN A 41 3.90 -15.82 -8.02
C GLN A 41 4.49 -16.18 -6.64
N HIS A 42 3.77 -15.87 -5.55
CA HIS A 42 4.19 -16.14 -4.19
C HIS A 42 3.39 -17.26 -3.52
N ALA A 43 2.65 -18.08 -4.27
CA ALA A 43 1.73 -19.08 -3.74
C ALA A 43 2.38 -20.03 -2.74
N TYR A 44 3.63 -20.46 -3.00
CA TYR A 44 4.40 -21.30 -2.09
C TYR A 44 4.59 -20.68 -0.69
N GLY A 45 4.81 -19.36 -0.61
CA GLY A 45 4.94 -18.68 0.68
C GLY A 45 3.62 -18.66 1.46
N TYR A 46 2.50 -18.45 0.76
CA TYR A 46 1.18 -18.51 1.38
C TYR A 46 0.88 -19.91 1.91
N GLU A 47 1.19 -20.95 1.14
CA GLU A 47 1.01 -22.34 1.55
C GLU A 47 1.91 -22.70 2.75
N LEU A 48 3.21 -22.38 2.66
CA LEU A 48 4.19 -22.71 3.70
C LEU A 48 3.84 -22.09 5.06
N PHE A 49 3.34 -20.86 5.08
CA PHE A 49 2.99 -20.15 6.31
C PHE A 49 1.49 -20.22 6.65
N GLY A 50 0.68 -20.92 5.84
CA GLY A 50 -0.76 -21.04 6.05
C GLY A 50 -1.51 -19.69 5.97
N PHE A 51 -1.02 -18.75 5.16
CA PHE A 51 -1.65 -17.44 5.01
C PHE A 51 -2.90 -17.53 4.10
N GLU A 52 -3.98 -16.87 4.52
CA GLU A 52 -5.18 -16.72 3.70
C GLU A 52 -4.88 -15.89 2.45
N ARG A 53 -5.20 -16.43 1.27
CA ARG A 53 -5.11 -15.71 0.00
C ARG A 53 -6.31 -14.79 -0.20
N LYS A 54 -6.07 -13.58 -0.68
CA LYS A 54 -7.10 -12.56 -0.95
C LYS A 54 -7.01 -12.06 -2.38
N ASP A 55 -6.99 -13.00 -3.33
CA ASP A 55 -6.70 -12.73 -4.74
C ASP A 55 -7.64 -11.69 -5.35
N SER A 56 -8.92 -11.67 -4.95
CA SER A 56 -9.90 -10.68 -5.42
C SER A 56 -9.53 -9.24 -5.04
N LEU A 57 -8.83 -9.06 -3.92
CA LEU A 57 -8.37 -7.77 -3.40
C LEU A 57 -7.00 -7.36 -3.95
N GLU A 58 -6.39 -8.17 -4.83
CA GLU A 58 -5.10 -7.83 -5.43
C GLU A 58 -5.20 -6.56 -6.29
N ILE A 59 -4.31 -5.61 -6.00
CA ILE A 59 -4.18 -4.34 -6.71
C ILE A 59 -3.20 -4.53 -7.86
N GLY A 60 -3.65 -4.25 -9.08
CA GLY A 60 -2.78 -4.28 -10.26
C GLY A 60 -2.42 -5.68 -10.77
N SER A 61 -3.23 -6.70 -10.50
CA SER A 61 -2.95 -8.07 -10.97
C SER A 61 -2.89 -8.19 -12.50
N MET A 62 -2.06 -9.10 -13.03
CA MET A 62 -1.92 -9.36 -14.46
C MET A 62 -3.24 -9.81 -15.08
N ALA A 63 -4.01 -10.66 -14.40
CA ALA A 63 -5.31 -11.15 -14.88
C ALA A 63 -6.31 -10.02 -15.19
N LYS A 64 -6.18 -8.85 -14.53
CA LYS A 64 -7.01 -7.66 -14.79
C LYS A 64 -6.50 -6.84 -15.98
N GLY A 65 -5.33 -7.14 -16.52
CA GLY A 65 -4.73 -6.50 -17.69
C GLY A 65 -4.23 -5.06 -17.46
N ARG A 66 -3.86 -4.40 -18.56
CA ARG A 66 -3.26 -3.04 -18.57
C ARG A 66 -4.07 -2.03 -19.39
N ASN A 67 -5.35 -2.30 -19.62
CA ASN A 67 -6.22 -1.37 -20.33
C ASN A 67 -6.49 -0.12 -19.47
N ARG A 68 -7.08 0.91 -20.10
CA ARG A 68 -7.36 2.19 -19.43
C ARG A 68 -8.20 2.04 -18.15
N ILE A 69 -9.15 1.11 -18.13
CA ILE A 69 -10.01 0.86 -16.96
C ILE A 69 -9.18 0.25 -15.82
N SER A 70 -8.32 -0.72 -16.13
CA SER A 70 -7.44 -1.37 -15.16
C SER A 70 -6.41 -0.39 -14.58
N VAL A 71 -5.85 0.49 -15.41
CA VAL A 71 -4.94 1.56 -14.97
C VAL A 71 -5.66 2.56 -14.07
N GLN A 72 -6.88 2.98 -14.43
CA GLN A 72 -7.66 3.88 -13.60
C GLN A 72 -8.01 3.25 -12.25
N LYS A 73 -8.42 1.97 -12.24
CA LYS A 73 -8.68 1.24 -11.00
C LYS A 73 -7.43 1.13 -10.13
N TYR A 74 -6.27 0.84 -10.71
CA TYR A 74 -4.99 0.82 -9.99
C TYR A 74 -4.70 2.17 -9.31
N ILE A 75 -4.88 3.29 -10.03
CA ILE A 75 -4.72 4.63 -9.47
C ILE A 75 -5.64 4.84 -8.25
N ASP A 76 -6.91 4.47 -8.38
CA ASP A 76 -7.91 4.66 -7.33
C ASP A 76 -7.63 3.78 -6.11
N ASP A 77 -7.23 2.53 -6.34
CA ASP A 77 -6.90 1.58 -5.27
C ASP A 77 -5.64 2.00 -4.50
N ILE A 78 -4.55 2.38 -5.19
CA ILE A 78 -3.33 2.86 -4.53
C ILE A 78 -3.58 4.17 -3.76
N ALA A 79 -4.33 5.12 -4.35
CA ALA A 79 -4.69 6.35 -3.65
C ALA A 79 -5.50 6.05 -2.37
N SER A 80 -6.43 5.09 -2.45
CA SER A 80 -7.23 4.65 -1.30
C SER A 80 -6.37 4.03 -0.19
N VAL A 81 -5.35 3.25 -0.55
CA VAL A 81 -4.37 2.71 0.42
C VAL A 81 -3.62 3.84 1.11
N LEU A 82 -3.11 4.82 0.36
CA LEU A 82 -2.37 5.96 0.93
C LEU A 82 -3.26 6.79 1.86
N ILE A 83 -4.49 7.08 1.47
CA ILE A 83 -5.48 7.79 2.31
C ILE A 83 -5.75 7.00 3.60
N ASN A 84 -5.94 5.68 3.49
CA ASN A 84 -6.17 4.81 4.62
C ASN A 84 -5.00 4.81 5.62
N CYS A 85 -3.77 4.91 5.11
CA CYS A 85 -2.56 5.01 5.93
C CYS A 85 -2.45 6.32 6.70
N LYS A 86 -2.93 7.45 6.14
CA LYS A 86 -2.75 8.80 6.72
C LYS A 86 -3.11 8.90 8.19
N ARG A 87 -4.14 8.17 8.66
CA ARG A 87 -4.57 8.18 10.07
C ARG A 87 -3.50 7.73 11.06
N PHE A 88 -2.49 6.99 10.60
CA PHE A 88 -1.39 6.49 11.41
C PHE A 88 -0.10 7.32 11.24
N LEU A 89 -0.10 8.28 10.32
CA LEU A 89 1.06 9.09 9.99
C LEU A 89 1.03 10.42 10.75
N LYS A 90 2.20 10.99 11.05
CA LYS A 90 2.31 12.36 11.56
C LYS A 90 1.96 13.39 10.45
N PRO A 91 1.62 14.64 10.77
CA PRO A 91 1.20 15.64 9.77
C PRO A 91 2.20 15.88 8.62
N ASP A 92 3.51 15.85 8.91
CA ASP A 92 4.63 16.12 7.99
C ASP A 92 5.34 14.82 7.54
N HIS A 93 4.58 13.75 7.35
CA HIS A 93 5.12 12.46 6.95
C HIS A 93 5.67 12.45 5.52
N ASN A 94 6.61 11.55 5.26
CA ASN A 94 7.15 11.31 3.92
C ASN A 94 6.74 9.94 3.39
N VAL A 95 6.42 9.84 2.10
CA VAL A 95 6.14 8.57 1.44
C VAL A 95 7.12 8.39 0.30
N PHE A 96 7.97 7.39 0.42
CA PHE A 96 8.98 7.01 -0.57
C PHE A 96 8.49 5.77 -1.30
N ILE A 97 8.10 5.94 -2.57
CA ILE A 97 7.62 4.85 -3.41
C ILE A 97 8.67 4.51 -4.46
N VAL A 98 9.14 3.28 -4.45
CA VAL A 98 9.94 2.72 -5.54
C VAL A 98 8.98 2.37 -6.69
N ALA A 99 9.14 3.05 -7.82
CA ALA A 99 8.21 2.97 -8.92
C ALA A 99 8.91 2.68 -10.25
N ASN A 100 8.30 1.82 -11.06
CA ASN A 100 8.53 1.77 -12.51
C ASN A 100 7.31 2.39 -13.22
N ASP A 101 7.27 3.73 -13.31
CA ASP A 101 6.08 4.47 -13.73
C ASP A 101 5.91 4.55 -15.25
N LYS A 102 5.68 3.41 -15.89
CA LYS A 102 5.47 3.33 -17.35
C LYS A 102 4.23 4.11 -17.83
N HIS A 103 3.24 4.32 -16.96
CA HIS A 103 1.95 4.90 -17.31
C HIS A 103 1.74 6.32 -16.76
N ASN A 104 2.77 6.92 -16.15
CA ASN A 104 2.73 8.23 -15.49
C ASN A 104 1.57 8.37 -14.48
N VAL A 105 1.36 7.34 -13.67
CA VAL A 105 0.21 7.23 -12.75
C VAL A 105 0.44 7.97 -11.43
N TYR A 106 1.69 8.10 -10.98
CA TYR A 106 1.99 8.62 -9.65
C TYR A 106 1.60 10.09 -9.43
N PRO A 107 1.72 11.01 -10.40
CA PRO A 107 1.18 12.36 -10.25
C PRO A 107 -0.32 12.37 -9.94
N THR A 108 -1.09 11.47 -10.56
CA THR A 108 -2.54 11.37 -10.33
C THR A 108 -2.85 10.71 -8.99
N ILE A 109 -2.09 9.67 -8.62
CA ILE A 109 -2.21 9.00 -7.31
C ILE A 109 -1.94 10.00 -6.18
N ALA A 110 -0.83 10.76 -6.27
CA ALA A 110 -0.46 11.76 -5.26
C ALA A 110 -1.56 12.82 -5.13
N LYS A 111 -2.05 13.36 -6.24
CA LYS A 111 -3.16 14.31 -6.25
C LYS A 111 -4.42 13.74 -5.58
N LYS A 112 -4.84 12.52 -5.93
CA LYS A 112 -6.01 11.86 -5.33
C LYS A 112 -5.83 11.57 -3.85
N ALA A 113 -4.62 11.20 -3.45
CA ALA A 113 -4.29 10.98 -2.05
C ALA A 113 -4.16 12.28 -1.25
N GLY A 114 -4.22 13.45 -1.89
CA GLY A 114 -3.95 14.74 -1.23
C GLY A 114 -2.53 14.81 -0.71
N MET A 115 -1.57 14.40 -1.54
CA MET A 115 -0.14 14.40 -1.29
C MET A 115 0.57 15.18 -2.40
N GLN A 116 1.77 15.65 -2.12
CA GLN A 116 2.62 16.37 -3.06
C GLN A 116 3.87 15.55 -3.36
N ILE A 117 4.27 15.53 -4.64
CA ILE A 117 5.57 15.01 -5.07
C ILE A 117 6.59 16.14 -4.94
N ILE A 118 7.72 15.87 -4.30
CA ILE A 118 8.83 16.79 -4.05
C ILE A 118 10.00 16.44 -4.97
#